data_AF-A0A0J6S7L6-F1
#
_entry.id   AF-A0A0J6S7L6-F1
#
_cell.length_a   1.000
_cell.length_b   1.000
_cell.length_c   1.000
_cell.angle_alpha   90.00
_cell.angle_beta   90.00
_cell.angle_gamma   90.00
#
_symmetry.space_group_name_H-M   'P 1'
#
loop_
_entity.id
_entity.type
_entity.pdbx_description
1 polymer ?
#
loop_
_entity_poly.entity_id
_entity_poly.type
_entity_poly.pdbx_seq_one_letter_code
_entity_poly.pdbx_strand_id
1 'polypeptide(L)' 'MDTEPEKVDDIFEKLLRQAVTKTVTSVLDEDLYWDEDIITRLMNYERRARQEELSSQTLQVIQSGKRLLGK' A
#
# COMPACT_ATOMS: atom_id res chain seq x y z
N MET A 1 -6.67 13.49 -27.69
CA MET A 1 -6.89 12.88 -26.36
C MET A 1 -5.81 13.42 -25.48
N ASP A 2 -6.17 14.40 -24.66
CA ASP A 2 -5.26 15.09 -23.76
C ASP A 2 -4.89 14.16 -22.62
N THR A 3 -3.73 13.51 -22.71
CA THR A 3 -3.07 12.98 -21.51
C THR A 3 -2.57 14.17 -20.72
N GLU A 4 -3.42 14.64 -19.81
CA GLU A 4 -3.00 15.48 -18.69
C GLU A 4 -1.76 14.81 -18.06
N PRO A 5 -0.65 15.54 -17.83
CA PRO A 5 0.54 14.93 -17.27
C PRO A 5 0.18 14.33 -15.91
N GLU A 6 0.30 13.00 -15.79
CA GLU A 6 0.14 12.26 -14.53
C GLU A 6 1.01 12.99 -13.50
N LYS A 7 0.39 13.56 -12.45
CA LYS A 7 1.13 14.33 -11.46
C LYS A 7 2.09 13.36 -10.78
N VAL A 8 3.27 13.84 -10.38
CA VAL A 8 4.29 12.99 -9.73
C VAL A 8 3.70 12.25 -8.51
N ASP A 9 2.77 12.88 -7.81
CA ASP A 9 2.01 12.30 -6.69
C ASP A 9 1.16 11.11 -7.13
N ASP A 10 0.50 11.18 -8.30
CA ASP A 10 -0.32 10.10 -8.85
C ASP A 10 0.54 8.86 -9.18
N ILE A 11 1.74 9.07 -9.74
CA ILE A 11 2.69 8.00 -10.06
C ILE A 11 3.19 7.35 -8.77
N PHE A 12 3.60 8.14 -7.79
CA PHE A 12 4.07 7.63 -6.50
C PHE A 12 3.00 6.80 -5.80
N GLU A 13 1.78 7.32 -5.71
CA GLU A 13 0.66 6.62 -5.10
C GLU A 13 0.32 5.32 -5.82
N LYS A 14 0.37 5.30 -7.15
CA LYS A 14 0.17 4.10 -7.96
C LYS A 14 1.22 3.04 -7.65
N LEU A 15 2.49 3.41 -7.58
CA LEU A 15 3.58 2.51 -7.22
C LEU A 15 3.44 1.99 -5.78
N LEU A 16 3.04 2.85 -4.83
CA LEU A 16 2.80 2.45 -3.45
C LEU A 16 1.66 1.43 -3.35
N ARG A 17 0.53 1.68 -4.04
CA ARG A 17 -0.59 0.73 -4.09
C ARG A 17 -0.16 -0.61 -4.68
N GLN A 18 0.61 -0.62 -5.77
CA GLN A 18 1.15 -1.84 -6.36
C GLN A 18 2.08 -2.60 -5.41
N ALA A 19 2.96 -1.90 -4.71
CA ALA A 19 3.88 -2.50 -3.75
C ALA A 19 3.13 -3.15 -2.58
N VAL A 20 2.10 -2.49 -2.05
CA VAL A 20 1.24 -3.03 -0.99
C VAL A 20 0.52 -4.29 -1.48
N THR A 21 -0.16 -4.22 -2.63
CA THR A 21 -0.89 -5.37 -3.18
C THR A 21 0.04 -6.56 -3.40
N LYS A 22 1.19 -6.35 -4.06
CA LYS A 22 2.14 -7.42 -4.32
C LYS A 22 2.64 -8.07 -3.03
N THR A 23 2.97 -7.26 -2.04
CA THR A 23 3.46 -7.76 -0.74
C THR A 23 2.40 -8.61 -0.04
N VAL A 24 1.17 -8.12 0.03
CA VAL A 24 0.06 -8.84 0.69
C VAL A 24 -0.27 -10.14 -0.05
N THR A 25 -0.35 -10.10 -1.38
CA THR A 25 -0.62 -11.30 -2.19
C THR A 25 0.48 -12.35 -2.04
N SER A 26 1.76 -11.96 -2.11
CA SER A 26 2.87 -12.90 -1.92
C SER A 26 2.84 -13.59 -0.55
N VAL A 27 2.46 -12.88 0.51
CA VAL A 27 2.31 -13.47 1.85
C VAL A 27 1.17 -14.47 1.91
N LEU A 28 0.03 -14.15 1.29
CA LEU A 28 -1.14 -15.02 1.27
C LEU A 28 -0.91 -16.29 0.43
N ASP A 29 -0.19 -16.17 -0.69
CA ASP A 29 0.02 -17.28 -1.63
C ASP A 29 1.09 -18.29 -1.15
N GLU A 30 2.13 -17.82 -0.44
CA GLU A 30 3.27 -18.67 -0.10
C GLU A 30 3.18 -19.31 1.30
N ASP A 31 2.06 -19.13 2.03
CA ASP A 31 1.88 -19.52 3.45
C ASP A 31 3.10 -19.12 4.31
N LEU A 32 3.73 -18.01 3.92
CA LEU A 32 4.93 -17.52 4.56
C LEU A 32 4.58 -17.10 5.97
N TYR A 33 5.39 -17.55 6.92
CA TYR A 33 5.31 -17.04 8.28
C TYR A 33 5.36 -15.53 8.21
N TRP A 34 4.30 -14.95 8.77
CA TRP A 34 4.07 -13.54 8.97
C TRP A 34 5.36 -12.86 9.41
N ASP A 35 6.08 -12.28 8.46
CA ASP A 35 7.22 -11.49 8.83
C ASP A 35 6.65 -10.25 9.54
N GLU A 36 6.91 -10.11 10.85
CA GLU A 36 6.49 -8.95 11.63
C GLU A 36 6.93 -7.64 10.95
N ASP A 37 7.97 -7.73 10.11
CA ASP A 37 8.44 -6.67 9.23
C ASP A 37 7.39 -6.19 8.23
N ILE A 38 6.50 -7.06 7.70
CA ILE A 38 5.48 -6.68 6.70
C ILE A 38 4.38 -5.84 7.36
N ILE A 39 3.91 -6.25 8.54
CA ILE A 39 2.94 -5.46 9.30
C ILE A 39 3.56 -4.10 9.68
N THR A 40 4.80 -4.11 10.14
CA THR A 40 5.54 -2.89 10.47
C THR A 40 5.71 -1.96 9.26
N ARG A 41 5.96 -2.53 8.08
CA ARG A 41 6.09 -1.79 6.82
C ARG A 41 4.75 -1.19 6.38
N LEU A 42 3.64 -1.92 6.50
CA LEU A 42 2.29 -1.41 6.22
C LEU A 42 1.88 -0.29 7.19
N MET A 43 2.19 -0.41 8.49
CA MET A 43 1.95 0.66 9.46
C MET A 43 2.76 1.92 9.13
N ASN A 44 4.01 1.77 8.68
CA ASN A 44 4.82 2.89 8.24
C ASN A 44 4.25 3.56 6.99
N TYR A 45 3.77 2.79 6.02
CA TYR A 45 3.08 3.34 4.85
C TYR A 45 1.80 4.07 5.23
N GLU A 46 1.00 3.53 6.14
CA GLU A 46 -0.22 4.21 6.62
C GLU A 46 0.12 5.55 7.30
N ARG A 47 1.14 5.56 8.17
CA ARG A 47 1.59 6.77 8.85
C ARG A 47 2.03 7.83 7.84
N ARG A 48 2.88 7.45 6.89
CA ARG A 48 3.38 8.37 5.86
C ARG A 48 2.26 8.85 4.95
N ALA A 49 1.35 7.96 4.53
CA ALA A 49 0.21 8.31 3.69
C ALA A 49 -0.68 9.38 4.35
N ARG A 50 -0.85 9.33 5.67
CA ARG A 50 -1.57 10.37 6.42
C ARG A 50 -0.78 11.68 6.53
N GLN A 51 0.54 11.61 6.73
CA GLN A 51 1.40 12.80 6.85
C GLN A 51 1.53 13.56 5.53
N GLU A 52 1.59 12.83 4.42
CA GLU A 52 1.73 13.36 3.07
C GLU A 52 0.36 13.61 2.41
N GLU A 53 -0.74 13.47 3.16
CA GLU A 53 -2.12 13.66 2.68
C GLU A 53 -2.45 12.90 1.37
N LEU A 54 -1.91 11.69 1.23
CA LEU A 54 -2.15 10.83 0.07
C LEU A 54 -3.63 10.51 -0.06
N SER A 55 -4.04 10.17 -1.28
CA SER A 55 -5.44 9.92 -1.59
C SER A 55 -6.08 8.87 -0.69
N SER A 56 -7.38 9.02 -0.48
CA SER A 56 -8.22 8.04 0.22
C SER A 56 -8.10 6.64 -0.37
N GLN A 57 -7.88 6.52 -1.68
CA GLN A 57 -7.69 5.23 -2.35
C GLN A 57 -6.41 4.54 -1.86
N THR A 58 -5.31 5.29 -1.73
CA THR A 58 -4.04 4.76 -1.23
C THR A 58 -4.14 4.30 0.22
N LEU A 59 -4.81 5.08 1.07
CA LEU A 59 -5.10 4.69 2.45
C LEU A 59 -5.95 3.42 2.54
N GLN A 60 -6.99 3.30 1.70
CA GLN A 60 -7.85 2.12 1.66
C GLN A 60 -7.10 0.85 1.27
N VAL A 61 -6.18 0.93 0.32
CA VAL A 61 -5.35 -0.23 -0.09
C VAL A 61 -4.47 -0.69 1.07
N ILE A 62 -3.80 0.23 1.77
CA ILE A 62 -2.96 -0.09 2.94
C ILE A 62 -3.80 -0.73 4.05
N GLN A 63 -4.94 -0.15 4.38
CA GLN A 63 -5.84 -0.68 5.41
C GLN A 63 -6.41 -2.06 5.04
N SER A 64 -6.72 -2.27 3.77
CA SER A 64 -7.22 -3.57 3.30
C SER A 64 -6.13 -4.64 3.39
N GLY A 65 -4.89 -4.29 3.06
CA GLY A 65 -3.74 -5.18 3.25
C GLY A 65 -3.56 -5.61 4.70
N LYS A 66 -3.65 -4.67 5.65
CA LYS A 66 -3.58 -4.97 7.10
C LYS A 66 -4.69 -5.92 7.55
N ARG A 67 -5.93 -5.71 7.10
CA ARG A 67 -7.07 -6.57 7.45
C ARG A 67 -6.92 -8.00 6.94
N LEU A 68 -6.43 -8.15 5.70
CA LEU A 68 -6.15 -9.48 5.12
C LEU A 68 -5.07 -10.21 5.91
N LEU A 69 -4.12 -9.43 6.45
CA LEU A 69 -3.13 -9.88 7.40
C LEU A 69 -3.63 -9.68 8.86
N GLY A 70 -4.89 -10.01 9.18
CA GLY A 70 -5.34 -10.18 10.57
C GLY A 70 -5.13 -9.00 11.55
N LYS A 71 -4.99 -7.75 11.07
CA LYS A 71 -4.78 -6.53 11.86
C LYS A 71 -5.82 -5.45 11.57
#